data_AF-A0A8X6FRL8-F1
#
_entry.id   AF-A0A8X6FRL8-F1
#
_cell.length_a   1.000
_cell.length_b   1.000
_cell.length_c   1.000
_cell.angle_alpha   90.00
_cell.angle_beta   90.00
_cell.angle_gamma   90.00
#
_symmetry.space_group_name_H-M   'P 1'
#
loop_
_entity.id
_entity.type
_entity.pdbx_description
1 polymer ?
#
loop_
_entity_poly.entity_id
_entity_poly.type
_entity_poly.pdbx_seq_one_letter_code
_entity_poly.pdbx_strand_id
1 'polypeptide(L)'
;MVSSAGLVLRKWASNCSELLNSIDSDMRLSNTSLNIDNDDTVKTLGILWHPASDVFYFKITPLSFEGTLTKRTLLSAIAKTFDPLGWLSPITIQ
;
A
#
# COMPACT_ATOMS: atom_id res chain seq x y z
N MET A 1 11.68 23.47 -1.16
CA MET A 1 12.60 22.51 -0.50
C MET A 1 12.93 21.30 -1.37
N VAL A 2 11.96 20.61 -1.98
CA VAL A 2 12.26 19.46 -2.87
C VAL A 2 12.61 19.90 -4.30
N SER A 3 11.84 20.85 -4.87
CA SER A 3 12.11 21.44 -6.19
C SER A 3 13.45 22.21 -6.25
N SER A 4 13.78 22.94 -5.18
CA SER A 4 15.05 23.66 -5.03
C SER A 4 16.28 22.74 -4.98
N ALA A 5 16.09 21.44 -4.75
CA ALA A 5 17.14 20.42 -4.79
C ALA A 5 17.19 19.68 -6.14
N GLY A 6 16.43 20.12 -7.15
CA GLY A 6 16.35 19.45 -8.45
C GLY A 6 15.54 18.15 -8.45
N LEU A 7 14.84 17.84 -7.35
CA LEU A 7 14.01 16.64 -7.24
C LEU A 7 12.58 16.96 -7.71
N VAL A 8 12.25 16.46 -8.90
CA VAL A 8 10.90 16.59 -9.48
C VAL A 8 10.03 15.45 -8.97
N LEU A 9 8.92 15.78 -8.32
CA LEU A 9 7.95 14.80 -7.82
C LEU A 9 7.17 14.16 -8.98
N ARG A 10 7.00 12.85 -8.94
CA ARG A 10 6.27 12.04 -9.94
C ARG A 10 5.31 11.08 -9.23
N LYS A 11 4.41 10.45 -9.99
CA LYS A 11 3.38 9.50 -9.50
C LYS A 11 2.40 10.14 -8.50
N TRP A 12 1.93 11.34 -8.81
CA TRP A 12 0.95 12.03 -7.97
C TRP A 12 -0.36 11.25 -7.88
N ALA A 13 -0.87 11.09 -6.67
CA ALA A 13 -2.15 10.46 -6.36
C ALA A 13 -2.86 11.29 -5.27
N SER A 14 -4.18 11.45 -5.38
CA SER A 14 -4.98 12.22 -4.43
C SER A 14 -6.42 11.70 -4.40
N ASN A 15 -7.08 11.84 -3.26
CA ASN A 15 -8.53 11.68 -3.12
C ASN A 15 -9.30 12.91 -3.63
N CYS A 16 -8.61 14.02 -3.94
CA CYS A 16 -9.19 15.23 -4.52
C CYS A 16 -8.92 15.27 -6.03
N SER A 17 -10.00 15.11 -6.82
CA SER A 17 -9.93 15.12 -8.28
C SER A 17 -9.52 16.48 -8.85
N GLU A 18 -9.93 17.58 -8.22
CA GLU A 18 -9.58 18.95 -8.62
C GLU A 18 -8.07 19.19 -8.55
N LEU A 19 -7.45 18.78 -7.44
CA LEU A 19 -6.01 18.84 -7.25
C LEU A 19 -5.29 17.97 -8.29
N LEU A 20 -5.74 16.72 -8.47
CA LEU A 20 -5.12 15.82 -9.44
C LEU A 20 -5.22 16.37 -10.86
N ASN A 21 -6.31 17.06 -11.19
CA ASN A 21 -6.53 17.68 -12.49
C ASN A 21 -5.64 18.90 -12.76
N SER A 22 -5.13 19.56 -11.71
CA SER A 22 -4.16 20.66 -11.84
C SER A 22 -2.72 20.22 -12.11
N ILE A 23 -2.43 18.91 -12.03
CA ILE A 23 -1.09 18.34 -12.23
C ILE A 23 -0.98 17.77 -13.64
N ASP A 24 0.16 17.86 -14.32
CA ASP A 24 0.33 17.28 -15.65
C ASP A 24 0.11 15.76 -15.66
N SER A 25 -0.55 15.25 -16.70
CA SER A 25 -0.96 13.84 -16.78
C SER A 25 0.21 12.85 -16.75
N ASP A 26 1.39 13.25 -17.24
CA ASP A 26 2.61 12.43 -17.20
C ASP A 26 3.23 12.35 -15.80
N MET A 27 2.88 13.28 -14.91
CA MET A 27 3.31 13.31 -13.52
C MET A 27 2.32 12.58 -12.59
N ARG A 28 1.08 12.36 -13.01
CA ARG A 28 0.07 11.60 -12.26
C ARG A 28 0.40 10.11 -12.22
N LEU A 29 -0.17 9.41 -11.25
CA LEU A 29 -0.23 7.96 -11.28
C LEU A 29 -1.07 7.53 -12.49
N SER A 30 -0.53 6.65 -13.34
CA SER A 30 -1.05 6.37 -14.68
C SER A 30 -2.43 5.68 -14.73
N ASN A 31 -2.92 5.12 -13.61
CA ASN A 31 -4.18 4.38 -13.55
C ASN A 31 -5.08 4.88 -12.40
N THR A 32 -6.30 5.32 -12.73
CA THR A 32 -7.37 5.67 -11.77
C THR A 32 -8.08 4.43 -11.21
N SER A 33 -7.86 3.27 -11.82
CA SER A 33 -8.35 1.97 -11.37
C SER A 33 -7.23 0.96 -11.55
N LEU A 34 -6.73 0.44 -10.44
CA LEU A 34 -5.64 -0.50 -10.44
C LEU A 34 -6.18 -1.92 -10.60
N ASN A 35 -5.75 -2.61 -11.65
CA ASN A 35 -6.11 -4.00 -11.89
C ASN A 35 -5.53 -4.87 -10.76
N ILE A 36 -6.41 -5.57 -10.04
CA ILE A 36 -6.18 -6.14 -8.68
C ILE A 36 -5.10 -7.23 -8.64
N ASP A 37 -4.58 -7.69 -9.78
CA ASP A 37 -3.66 -8.82 -9.86
C ASP A 37 -2.23 -8.52 -10.34
N ASN A 38 -1.91 -7.32 -10.85
CA ASN A 38 -0.54 -7.01 -11.29
C ASN A 38 -0.03 -5.71 -10.68
N ASP A 39 0.77 -5.88 -9.63
CA ASP A 39 1.92 -5.09 -9.14
C ASP A 39 1.93 -3.55 -9.09
N ASP A 40 0.87 -2.84 -9.47
CA ASP A 40 0.88 -1.38 -9.60
C ASP A 40 0.31 -0.61 -8.39
N THR A 41 0.12 -1.28 -7.24
CA THR A 41 -0.25 -0.56 -6.02
C THR A 41 0.94 0.21 -5.48
N VAL A 42 0.72 1.43 -4.99
CA VAL A 42 1.70 2.09 -4.13
C VAL A 42 1.74 1.30 -2.82
N LYS A 43 2.56 0.24 -2.84
CA LYS A 43 2.84 -0.59 -1.67
C LYS A 43 3.70 0.26 -0.75
N THR A 44 3.06 0.90 0.20
CA THR A 44 3.75 1.42 1.37
C THR A 44 3.51 0.42 2.47
N LEU A 45 4.54 -0.36 2.80
CA LEU A 45 4.56 -1.23 3.98
C LEU A 45 3.53 -2.39 3.96
N GLY A 46 3.06 -2.82 2.78
CA GLY A 46 2.06 -3.89 2.64
C GLY A 46 0.60 -3.41 2.69
N ILE A 47 0.39 -2.10 2.81
CA ILE A 47 -0.91 -1.44 2.74
C ILE A 47 -1.13 -0.93 1.32
N LEU A 48 -2.35 -1.08 0.82
CA LEU A 48 -2.78 -0.59 -0.48
C LEU A 48 -3.75 0.57 -0.26
N TRP A 49 -3.60 1.67 -0.98
CA TRP A 49 -4.53 2.82 -0.90
C TRP A 49 -5.25 3.00 -2.22
N HIS A 50 -6.57 3.20 -2.15
CA HIS A 50 -7.42 3.56 -3.27
C HIS A 50 -7.85 5.03 -3.14
N PRO A 51 -7.19 5.97 -3.84
CA PRO A 51 -7.37 7.39 -3.61
C PRO A 51 -8.81 7.86 -3.88
N ALA A 52 -9.45 7.36 -4.94
CA ALA A 52 -10.77 7.84 -5.35
C ALA A 52 -11.88 7.56 -4.33
N SER A 53 -11.74 6.49 -3.53
CA SER A 53 -12.69 6.18 -2.45
C SER A 53 -12.14 6.48 -1.06
N ASP A 54 -10.88 6.93 -0.98
CA ASP A 54 -10.12 7.11 0.25
C ASP A 54 -10.14 5.87 1.18
N VAL A 55 -9.96 4.69 0.59
CA VAL A 55 -9.98 3.40 1.32
C VAL A 55 -8.60 2.76 1.32
N PHE A 56 -8.23 2.21 2.47
CA PHE A 56 -7.04 1.36 2.61
C PHE A 56 -7.44 -0.12 2.59
N TYR A 57 -6.68 -0.93 1.85
CA TYR A 57 -6.80 -2.36 1.79
C TYR A 57 -5.54 -3.02 2.34
N PHE A 58 -5.72 -4.22 2.88
CA PHE A 58 -4.65 -5.08 3.35
C PHE A 58 -4.72 -6.40 2.61
N LYS A 59 -3.62 -6.76 1.93
CA LYS A 59 -3.52 -8.07 1.30
C LYS A 59 -3.02 -9.07 2.33
N ILE A 60 -3.96 -9.83 2.89
CA ILE A 60 -3.64 -10.95 3.77
C ILE A 60 -3.44 -12.18 2.89
N THR A 61 -2.19 -12.60 2.72
CA THR A 61 -1.90 -13.90 2.10
C THR A 61 -2.10 -14.98 3.17
N PRO A 62 -2.95 -15.99 2.93
CA PRO A 62 -3.09 -17.11 3.86
C PRO A 62 -1.73 -17.73 4.16
N LEU A 63 -1.49 -18.03 5.43
CA LEU A 63 -0.25 -18.68 5.84
C LEU A 63 -0.28 -20.14 5.41
N SER A 64 0.35 -20.45 4.28
CA SER A 64 0.69 -21.82 3.91
C SER A 64 1.99 -22.22 4.60
N PHE A 65 1.90 -23.04 5.64
CA PHE A 65 3.08 -23.62 6.27
C PHE A 65 3.46 -24.88 5.50
N GLU A 66 4.51 -24.81 4.70
CA GLU A 66 5.15 -26.01 4.16
C GLU A 66 6.05 -26.60 5.25
N GLY A 67 5.67 -27.78 5.76
CA GLY A 67 6.43 -28.51 6.79
C GLY A 67 6.07 -28.15 8.24
N THR A 68 6.98 -28.45 9.17
CA THR A 68 6.71 -28.32 10.62
C THR A 68 6.60 -26.86 11.05
N LEU A 69 5.49 -26.51 11.70
CA LEU A 69 5.32 -25.21 12.34
C LEU A 69 6.35 -25.05 13.47
N THR A 70 7.21 -24.04 13.37
CA THR A 70 8.18 -23.68 14.40
C THR A 70 7.85 -22.28 14.91
N LYS A 71 8.29 -21.94 16.13
CA LYS A 71 8.18 -20.58 16.66
C LYS A 71 8.77 -19.54 15.69
N ARG A 72 9.85 -19.91 14.98
CA ARG A 72 10.51 -19.05 13.98
C ARG A 72 9.64 -18.84 12.74
N THR A 73 9.02 -19.88 12.20
CA THR A 73 8.15 -19.74 11.01
C THR A 73 6.86 -19.00 11.35
N LEU A 74 6.31 -19.20 12.54
CA LEU A 74 5.17 -18.43 13.04
C LEU A 74 5.50 -16.94 13.23
N LEU A 75 6.60 -16.61 13.90
CA LEU A 75 7.02 -15.21 14.10
C LEU A 75 7.38 -14.53 12.77
N SER A 76 8.04 -15.24 11.85
CA SER A 76 8.31 -14.73 10.51
C SER A 76 7.04 -14.45 9.72
N ALA A 77 6.01 -15.28 9.88
CA ALA A 77 4.71 -15.06 9.27
C ALA A 77 4.00 -13.82 9.84
N ILE A 78 3.99 -13.64 11.17
CA ILE A 78 3.41 -12.46 11.84
C ILE A 78 4.14 -11.19 11.41
N ALA A 79 5.47 -11.23 11.34
CA ALA A 79 6.30 -10.08 10.95
C ALA A 79 6.09 -9.60 9.50
N LYS A 80 5.48 -10.40 8.62
CA LYS A 80 5.12 -9.97 7.26
C LYS A 80 3.98 -8.94 7.26
N THR A 81 3.20 -8.91 8.32
CA THR A 81 2.10 -7.98 8.52
C THR A 81 2.62 -6.78 9.31
N PHE A 82 3.05 -5.74 8.61
CA PHE A 82 3.50 -4.50 9.24
C PHE A 82 2.30 -3.59 9.52
N ASP A 83 2.01 -3.34 10.80
CA ASP A 83 0.89 -2.51 11.23
C ASP A 83 1.35 -1.42 12.21
N PRO A 84 1.87 -0.29 11.70
CA PRO A 84 2.41 0.78 12.55
C PRO A 84 1.32 1.56 13.29
N LEU A 85 0.08 1.49 12.82
CA LEU A 85 -1.05 2.27 13.35
C LEU A 85 -2.07 1.41 14.11
N GLY A 86 -1.89 0.09 14.17
CA GLY A 86 -2.80 -0.83 14.86
C GLY A 86 -4.11 -1.12 14.11
N TRP A 87 -4.21 -0.81 12.81
CA TRP A 87 -5.42 -1.01 12.01
C TRP A 87 -5.81 -2.48 11.86
N LEU A 88 -4.83 -3.38 11.95
CA LEU A 88 -5.01 -4.83 11.90
C LEU A 88 -5.13 -5.47 13.29
N SER A 89 -5.07 -4.68 14.37
CA SER A 89 -5.22 -5.20 15.73
C SER A 89 -6.51 -6.02 15.93
N PRO A 90 -7.69 -5.62 15.41
CA PRO A 90 -8.94 -6.38 15.63
C PRO A 90 -8.95 -7.78 14.98
N ILE A 91 -8.10 -8.03 13.98
CA ILE A 91 -8.03 -9.31 13.28
C ILE A 91 -6.79 -10.12 13.65
N THR A 92 -5.80 -9.51 14.30
CA THR A 92 -4.55 -10.15 14.72
C THR A 92 -4.55 -10.52 16.20
N ILE A 93 -5.33 -9.83 17.03
CA ILE A 93 -5.47 -10.06 18.47
C ILE A 93 -6.95 -10.31 18.77
N GLN A 94 -7.27 -11.54 19.16
CA GLN A 94 -8.57 -11.93 19.71
C GLN A 94 -8.36 -12.53 21.10
#